data_AF-A0A9Q0WF49-F1
#
_entry.id   AF-A0A9Q0WF49-F1
#
_cell.length_a   1.000
_cell.length_b   1.000
_cell.length_c   1.000
_cell.angle_alpha   90.00
_cell.angle_beta   90.00
_cell.angle_gamma   90.00
#
_symmetry.space_group_name_H-M   'P 1'
#
loop_
_entity.id
_entity.type
_entity.pdbx_description
1 polymer ?
#
loop_
_entity_poly.entity_id
_entity_poly.type
_entity_poly.pdbx_seq_one_letter_code
_entity_poly.pdbx_strand_id
1 'polypeptide(L)'
;MVTFNVVDRCGDWKDVKPEACIFKVGDDCRQDVLALQVIALLRDIFEAVGVNLYLFPYDVLPTGPERGIVEVVLNTRSRSQMGETTDGGLYEIFQQDYGPVGSPSFEAARKNFIISSAGYAVASLLLQPKDRHNGNLLFDNVGRLVHIDFGFILETSPGGNMRFESAHFKLSHEMTQLLDPSGVMKSETWLQFVSLCVKGYLAARRYMDGIINTVMMMLDSGLPCFSRGDPIGNLRKRFHPEMSEREAANFMIRVCTDAYNKWTTAGYDLIQYIQQGIEK
;
A
#
# COMPACT_ATOMS: atom_id res chain seq x y z
N MET A 1 10.65 -2.39 -18.26
CA MET A 1 11.52 -3.18 -17.36
C MET A 1 12.76 -3.59 -18.14
N VAL A 2 13.95 -3.43 -17.56
CA VAL A 2 15.21 -3.89 -18.12
C VAL A 2 15.80 -4.92 -17.15
N THR A 3 16.26 -6.04 -17.68
CA THR A 3 16.88 -7.12 -16.90
C THR A 3 18.37 -7.17 -17.15
N PHE A 4 19.12 -7.48 -16.09
CA PHE A 4 20.58 -7.55 -16.08
C PHE A 4 21.01 -8.87 -15.46
N ASN A 5 22.12 -9.40 -15.92
CA ASN A 5 22.80 -10.51 -15.25
C ASN A 5 23.94 -9.90 -14.43
N VAL A 6 23.83 -9.97 -13.11
CA VAL A 6 24.82 -9.41 -12.19
C VAL A 6 25.61 -10.53 -11.52
N VAL A 7 26.85 -10.22 -11.16
CA VAL A 7 27.70 -11.06 -10.32
C VAL A 7 28.23 -10.17 -9.19
N ASP A 8 28.36 -10.74 -7.99
CA ASP A 8 29.01 -10.02 -6.91
C ASP A 8 30.46 -9.72 -7.32
N ARG A 9 30.87 -8.45 -7.23
CA ARG A 9 32.21 -7.96 -7.57
C ARG A 9 33.31 -8.75 -6.86
N CYS A 10 33.04 -9.22 -5.64
CA CYS A 10 33.98 -10.00 -4.84
C CYS A 10 33.56 -11.46 -4.67
N GLY A 11 32.47 -11.90 -5.31
CA GLY A 11 31.92 -13.25 -5.18
C GLY A 11 32.35 -14.21 -6.29
N ASP A 12 31.65 -15.34 -6.38
CA ASP A 12 31.85 -16.29 -7.48
C ASP A 12 31.27 -15.71 -8.78
N TRP A 13 32.13 -15.54 -9.79
CA TRP A 13 31.75 -15.04 -11.12
C TRP A 13 30.81 -15.99 -11.88
N LYS A 14 30.62 -17.22 -11.38
CA LYS A 14 29.63 -18.17 -11.89
C LYS A 14 28.27 -18.04 -11.22
N ASP A 15 28.17 -17.33 -10.09
CA ASP A 15 26.91 -17.05 -9.39
C ASP A 15 26.21 -15.84 -10.03
N VAL A 16 25.80 -16.02 -11.29
CA VAL A 16 25.08 -15.01 -12.06
C VAL A 16 23.64 -14.92 -11.57
N LYS A 17 23.24 -13.75 -11.08
CA LYS A 17 21.89 -13.46 -10.61
C LYS A 17 21.17 -12.52 -11.58
N PRO A 18 19.95 -12.87 -12.01
CA PRO A 18 19.14 -11.95 -12.79
C PRO A 18 18.60 -10.85 -11.87
N GLU A 19 18.86 -9.59 -12.21
CA GLU A 19 18.29 -8.41 -11.56
C GLU A 19 17.42 -7.66 -12.55
N ALA A 20 16.41 -6.95 -12.04
CA ALA A 20 15.49 -6.18 -12.88
C ALA A 20 15.24 -4.80 -12.29
N CYS A 21 15.23 -3.78 -13.14
CA CYS A 21 14.82 -2.43 -12.75
C CYS A 21 13.95 -1.76 -13.82
N ILE A 22 13.26 -0.70 -13.43
CA ILE A 22 12.43 0.12 -14.29
C ILE A 22 13.08 1.49 -14.40
N PHE A 23 13.38 1.90 -15.63
CA PHE A 23 13.83 3.27 -15.93
C PHE A 23 12.58 4.10 -16.23
N LYS A 24 12.28 5.06 -15.35
CA LYS A 24 11.22 6.06 -15.55
C LYS A 24 11.82 7.33 -16.14
N VAL A 25 11.16 7.87 -17.16
CA VAL A 25 11.49 9.15 -17.81
C VAL A 25 10.19 9.92 -17.99
N GLY A 26 10.18 11.20 -17.64
CA GLY A 26 8.99 12.06 -17.60
C GLY A 26 8.28 12.12 -16.24
N ASP A 27 8.75 11.35 -15.24
CA ASP A 27 8.14 11.28 -13.90
C ASP A 27 9.15 11.70 -12.82
N ASP A 28 8.72 12.59 -11.92
CA ASP A 28 9.51 13.00 -10.77
C ASP A 28 9.47 11.96 -9.64
N CYS A 29 10.45 11.05 -9.66
CA CYS A 29 10.57 9.94 -8.70
C CYS A 29 10.90 10.38 -7.26
N ARG A 30 11.22 11.66 -7.02
CA ARG A 30 11.55 12.15 -5.66
C ARG A 30 10.36 12.04 -4.70
N GLN A 31 9.14 12.13 -5.22
CA GLN A 31 7.94 11.99 -4.39
C GLN A 31 7.72 10.53 -3.96
N ASP A 32 8.00 9.56 -4.83
CA ASP A 32 8.04 8.15 -4.48
C ASP A 32 9.07 7.88 -3.38
N VAL A 33 10.28 8.43 -3.50
CA VAL A 33 11.34 8.29 -2.47
C VAL A 33 10.84 8.77 -1.11
N LEU A 34 10.18 9.92 -1.05
CA LEU A 34 9.62 10.45 0.20
C LEU A 34 8.59 9.48 0.80
N ALA A 35 7.67 8.96 -0.02
CA ALA A 35 6.68 7.98 0.45
C ALA A 35 7.34 6.70 0.98
N LEU A 36 8.32 6.17 0.23
CA LEU A 36 9.04 4.95 0.56
C LEU A 36 9.90 5.11 1.81
N GLN A 37 10.47 6.29 2.04
CA GLN A 37 11.19 6.60 3.26
C GLN A 37 10.25 6.57 4.49
N VAL A 38 9.04 7.11 4.38
CA VAL A 38 8.03 7.00 5.45
C VAL A 38 7.59 5.54 5.64
N ILE A 39 7.42 4.77 4.57
CA ILE A 39 7.08 3.34 4.63
C ILE A 39 8.20 2.54 5.32
N ALA A 40 9.46 2.84 5.03
CA ALA A 40 10.62 2.23 5.69
C ALA A 40 10.64 2.56 7.19
N LEU A 41 10.41 3.82 7.56
CA LEU A 41 10.29 4.21 8.97
C LEU A 41 9.16 3.46 9.67
N LEU A 42 7.98 3.34 9.04
CA LEU A 42 6.87 2.58 9.60
C LEU A 42 7.22 1.09 9.79
N ARG A 43 7.89 0.47 8.82
CA ARG A 43 8.38 -0.91 8.93
C ARG A 43 9.29 -1.05 10.15
N ASP A 44 10.28 -0.19 10.27
CA ASP A 44 11.28 -0.23 11.36
C ASP A 44 10.62 0.02 12.72
N ILE A 45 9.63 0.92 12.79
CA ILE A 45 8.81 1.16 13.99
C ILE A 45 8.02 -0.10 14.38
N PHE A 46 7.36 -0.74 13.41
CA PHE A 46 6.55 -1.94 13.68
C PHE A 46 7.42 -3.09 14.18
N GLU A 47 8.60 -3.28 13.57
CA GLU A 47 9.59 -4.26 14.02
C GLU A 47 10.08 -3.94 15.45
N ALA A 48 10.48 -2.69 15.72
CA ALA A 48 10.97 -2.28 17.04
C ALA A 48 9.93 -2.44 18.17
N VAL A 49 8.64 -2.22 17.87
CA VAL A 49 7.54 -2.37 18.84
C VAL A 49 7.08 -3.84 18.93
N GLY A 50 7.47 -4.70 17.99
CA GLY A 50 7.02 -6.10 17.93
C GLY A 50 5.60 -6.26 17.37
N VAL A 51 5.13 -5.29 16.57
CA VAL A 51 3.87 -5.43 15.83
C VAL A 51 4.15 -6.13 14.51
N ASN A 52 3.64 -7.35 14.35
CA ASN A 52 3.82 -8.13 13.12
C ASN A 52 2.99 -7.57 11.96
N LEU A 53 3.52 -6.52 11.32
CA LEU A 53 3.01 -5.91 10.11
C LEU A 53 4.08 -6.00 9.02
N TYR A 54 3.63 -6.11 7.77
CA TYR A 54 4.52 -6.19 6.63
C TYR A 54 4.37 -4.94 5.76
N LEU A 55 5.50 -4.34 5.43
CA LEU A 55 5.65 -3.23 4.49
C LEU A 55 6.91 -3.50 3.66
N PHE A 56 6.85 -3.27 2.35
CA PHE A 56 7.97 -3.45 1.45
C PHE A 56 8.36 -2.11 0.82
N PRO A 57 9.31 -1.37 1.42
CA PRO A 57 9.86 -0.14 0.83
C PRO A 57 10.89 -0.53 -0.22
N TYR A 58 10.44 -0.72 -1.46
CA TYR A 58 11.33 -0.96 -2.61
C TYR A 58 12.20 0.27 -2.91
N ASP A 59 13.33 0.06 -3.57
CA ASP A 59 14.28 1.12 -3.85
C ASP A 59 13.86 1.98 -5.05
N VAL A 60 13.99 3.29 -4.89
CA VAL A 60 13.84 4.29 -5.95
C VAL A 60 15.02 5.24 -5.90
N LEU A 61 15.70 5.38 -7.04
CA LEU A 61 16.85 6.25 -7.20
C LEU A 61 16.55 7.32 -8.26
N PRO A 62 16.22 8.56 -7.85
CA PRO A 62 16.17 9.70 -8.75
C PRO A 62 17.56 9.94 -9.35
N THR A 63 17.66 9.92 -10.68
CA THR A 63 18.94 10.11 -11.41
C THR A 63 19.05 11.51 -12.02
N GLY A 64 17.98 12.30 -11.95
CA GLY A 64 17.93 13.70 -12.35
C GLY A 64 16.48 14.21 -12.39
N PRO A 65 16.24 15.41 -12.94
CA PRO A 65 14.89 15.93 -13.12
C PRO A 65 14.04 14.99 -13.98
N GLU A 66 12.83 14.65 -13.49
CA GLU A 66 11.85 13.80 -14.17
C GLU A 66 12.40 12.46 -14.68
N ARG A 67 13.36 11.87 -13.94
CA ARG A 67 13.90 10.54 -14.26
C ARG A 67 14.43 9.83 -13.04
N GLY A 68 14.29 8.51 -13.05
CA GLY A 68 14.74 7.67 -11.96
C GLY A 68 14.80 6.20 -12.34
N ILE A 69 15.41 5.43 -11.45
CA ILE A 69 15.47 3.97 -11.51
C ILE A 69 14.62 3.46 -10.36
N VAL A 70 13.73 2.51 -10.65
CA VAL A 70 12.84 1.89 -9.67
C VAL A 70 13.15 0.40 -9.62
N GLU A 71 13.33 -0.14 -8.41
CA GLU A 71 13.48 -1.56 -8.17
C GLU A 71 12.22 -2.32 -8.63
N VAL A 72 12.42 -3.47 -9.28
CA VAL A 72 11.31 -4.38 -9.58
C VAL A 72 11.07 -5.27 -8.37
N VAL A 73 9.85 -5.24 -7.83
CA VAL A 73 9.44 -6.17 -6.78
C VAL A 73 9.30 -7.58 -7.39
N LEU A 74 10.29 -8.43 -7.15
CA LEU A 74 10.36 -9.76 -7.75
C LEU A 74 9.22 -10.68 -7.28
N ASN A 75 8.89 -11.67 -8.12
CA ASN A 75 7.86 -12.69 -7.84
C ASN A 75 6.48 -12.11 -7.51
N THR A 76 6.15 -10.95 -8.08
CA THR A 76 4.85 -10.33 -7.92
C THR A 76 4.06 -10.28 -9.23
N ARG A 77 2.74 -10.22 -9.11
CA ARG A 77 1.82 -9.86 -10.20
C ARG A 77 0.92 -8.74 -9.72
N SER A 78 0.63 -7.76 -10.57
CA SER A 78 -0.39 -6.77 -10.25
C SER A 78 -1.78 -7.40 -10.27
N ARG A 79 -2.72 -6.83 -9.50
CA ARG A 79 -4.12 -7.29 -9.57
C ARG A 79 -4.68 -7.17 -10.98
N SER A 80 -4.26 -6.18 -11.77
CA SER A 80 -4.64 -6.05 -13.18
C SER A 80 -4.19 -7.26 -14.00
N GLN A 81 -2.90 -7.63 -13.92
CA GLN A 81 -2.33 -8.77 -14.66
C GLN A 81 -2.99 -10.10 -14.26
N MET A 82 -3.32 -10.25 -12.97
CA MET A 82 -4.05 -11.40 -12.47
C MET A 82 -5.43 -11.57 -13.11
N GLY A 83 -6.13 -10.46 -13.41
CA GLY A 83 -7.44 -10.48 -14.07
C GLY A 83 -7.37 -10.73 -15.57
N GLU A 84 -6.21 -10.49 -16.21
CA GLU A 84 -5.99 -10.83 -17.62
C GLU A 84 -5.76 -12.34 -17.81
N THR A 85 -5.21 -13.01 -16.79
CA THR A 85 -4.91 -14.45 -16.84
C THR A 85 -6.04 -15.33 -16.30
N THR A 86 -6.93 -14.77 -15.48
CA THR A 86 -8.00 -15.51 -14.80
C THR A 86 -9.25 -14.64 -14.74
N ASP A 87 -10.39 -15.16 -15.22
CA ASP A 87 -11.71 -14.49 -15.14
C ASP A 87 -12.28 -14.45 -13.70
N GLY A 88 -11.58 -15.06 -12.75
CA GLY A 88 -11.97 -15.16 -11.35
C GLY A 88 -11.52 -13.98 -10.49
N GLY A 89 -12.25 -13.77 -9.40
CA GLY A 89 -11.90 -12.80 -8.37
C GLY A 89 -10.70 -13.23 -7.53
N LEU A 90 -10.18 -12.30 -6.71
CA LEU A 90 -8.97 -12.53 -5.92
C LEU A 90 -9.06 -13.78 -5.02
N TYR A 91 -10.26 -14.10 -4.51
CA TYR A 91 -10.52 -15.28 -3.70
C TYR A 91 -10.32 -16.60 -4.47
N GLU A 92 -10.76 -16.66 -5.73
CA GLU A 92 -10.55 -17.83 -6.59
C GLU A 92 -9.07 -17.99 -6.98
N ILE A 93 -8.40 -16.87 -7.27
CA ILE A 93 -6.95 -16.87 -7.56
C ILE A 93 -6.16 -17.42 -6.37
N PHE A 94 -6.50 -17.02 -5.14
CA PHE A 94 -5.87 -17.59 -3.95
C PHE A 94 -6.12 -19.09 -3.80
N GLN A 95 -7.31 -19.58 -4.16
CA GLN A 95 -7.58 -21.02 -4.14
C GLN A 95 -6.80 -21.80 -5.21
N GLN A 96 -6.62 -21.21 -6.39
CA GLN A 96 -5.82 -21.79 -7.47
C GLN A 96 -4.33 -21.85 -7.11
N ASP A 97 -3.79 -20.75 -6.58
CA ASP A 97 -2.37 -20.63 -6.29
C ASP A 97 -1.95 -21.36 -5.00
N TYR A 98 -2.81 -21.36 -3.97
CA TYR A 98 -2.45 -21.84 -2.64
C TYR A 98 -3.24 -23.07 -2.18
N GLY A 99 -4.20 -23.55 -2.98
CA GLY A 99 -5.02 -24.71 -2.66
C GLY A 99 -6.37 -24.37 -2.01
N PRO A 100 -7.17 -25.38 -1.64
CA PRO A 100 -8.53 -25.15 -1.15
C PRO A 100 -8.53 -24.38 0.18
N VAL A 101 -9.63 -23.67 0.41
CA VAL A 101 -9.89 -22.91 1.65
C VAL A 101 -9.72 -23.81 2.88
N GLY A 102 -9.03 -23.31 3.90
CA GLY A 102 -8.70 -24.09 5.10
C GLY A 102 -7.49 -25.01 4.97
N SER A 103 -6.90 -25.16 3.78
CA SER A 103 -5.62 -25.86 3.65
C SER A 103 -4.49 -25.05 4.29
N PRO A 104 -3.41 -25.69 4.80
CA PRO A 104 -2.31 -24.97 5.45
C PRO A 104 -1.67 -23.89 4.56
N SER A 105 -1.56 -24.16 3.24
CA SER A 105 -0.98 -23.22 2.27
C SER A 105 -1.90 -22.02 2.03
N PHE A 106 -3.20 -22.23 1.81
CA PHE A 106 -4.17 -21.15 1.68
C PHE A 106 -4.23 -20.27 2.93
N GLU A 107 -4.25 -20.87 4.11
CA GLU A 107 -4.32 -20.14 5.38
C GLU A 107 -3.03 -19.34 5.66
N ALA A 108 -1.87 -19.87 5.28
CA ALA A 108 -0.62 -19.14 5.35
C ALA A 108 -0.61 -17.93 4.41
N ALA A 109 -1.05 -18.10 3.17
CA ALA A 109 -1.17 -17.00 2.20
C ALA A 109 -2.20 -15.94 2.64
N ARG A 110 -3.36 -16.36 3.14
CA ARG A 110 -4.39 -15.47 3.70
C ARG A 110 -3.86 -14.69 4.90
N LYS A 111 -3.09 -15.32 5.78
CA LYS A 111 -2.45 -14.64 6.92
C LYS A 111 -1.44 -13.58 6.44
N ASN A 112 -0.61 -13.91 5.46
CA ASN A 112 0.33 -12.96 4.85
C ASN A 112 -0.40 -11.79 4.19
N PHE A 113 -1.51 -12.05 3.52
CA PHE A 113 -2.39 -11.03 2.96
C PHE A 113 -2.95 -10.10 4.05
N ILE A 114 -3.48 -10.65 5.14
CA ILE A 114 -4.01 -9.86 6.28
C ILE A 114 -2.92 -8.96 6.88
N ILE A 115 -1.73 -9.51 7.13
CA ILE A 115 -0.59 -8.80 7.76
C ILE A 115 -0.13 -7.62 6.89
N SER A 116 0.10 -7.88 5.60
CA SER A 116 0.53 -6.88 4.63
C SER A 116 -0.54 -5.82 4.35
N SER A 117 -1.81 -6.25 4.20
CA SER A 117 -2.94 -5.34 4.01
C SER A 117 -3.13 -4.39 5.19
N ALA A 118 -2.98 -4.88 6.43
CA ALA A 118 -3.05 -4.02 7.61
C ALA A 118 -1.90 -3.00 7.66
N GLY A 119 -0.69 -3.40 7.25
CA GLY A 119 0.47 -2.51 7.18
C GLY A 119 0.24 -1.37 6.19
N TYR A 120 -0.17 -1.71 4.96
CA TYR A 120 -0.46 -0.73 3.93
C TYR A 120 -1.74 0.10 4.20
N ALA A 121 -2.70 -0.40 4.99
CA ALA A 121 -3.84 0.39 5.45
C ALA A 121 -3.39 1.54 6.36
N VAL A 122 -2.48 1.27 7.31
CA VAL A 122 -1.89 2.31 8.18
C VAL A 122 -1.05 3.29 7.35
N ALA A 123 -0.18 2.79 6.47
CA ALA A 123 0.63 3.64 5.61
C ALA A 123 -0.25 4.53 4.69
N SER A 124 -1.31 3.97 4.11
CA SER A 124 -2.23 4.70 3.23
C SER A 124 -3.05 5.75 3.98
N LEU A 125 -3.49 5.47 5.22
CA LEU A 125 -4.13 6.48 6.07
C LEU A 125 -3.23 7.69 6.28
N LEU A 126 -1.95 7.46 6.55
CA LEU A 126 -0.98 8.53 6.85
C LEU A 126 -0.53 9.28 5.59
N LEU A 127 -0.17 8.57 4.52
CA LEU A 127 0.37 9.17 3.29
C LEU A 127 -0.72 9.67 2.33
N GLN A 128 -1.93 9.08 2.40
CA GLN A 128 -3.04 9.30 1.47
C GLN A 128 -2.64 9.24 -0.01
N PRO A 129 -2.12 8.08 -0.48
CA PRO A 129 -1.90 7.91 -1.91
C PRO A 129 -3.23 8.04 -2.67
N LYS A 130 -3.29 8.88 -3.71
CA LYS A 130 -4.55 9.21 -4.41
C LYS A 130 -4.85 8.34 -5.62
N ASP A 131 -3.86 7.62 -6.14
CA ASP A 131 -4.00 6.85 -7.38
C ASP A 131 -4.01 5.33 -7.13
N ARG A 132 -4.91 4.83 -6.27
CA ARG A 132 -4.91 3.42 -5.83
C ARG A 132 -5.78 2.52 -6.72
N HIS A 133 -5.38 2.34 -7.98
CA HIS A 133 -6.02 1.39 -8.89
C HIS A 133 -5.36 -0.01 -8.84
N ASN A 134 -5.97 -1.01 -9.49
CA ASN A 134 -5.55 -2.42 -9.44
C ASN A 134 -4.17 -2.68 -10.09
N GLY A 135 -3.66 -1.75 -10.89
CA GLY A 135 -2.30 -1.82 -11.44
C GLY A 135 -1.22 -1.54 -10.38
N ASN A 136 -1.57 -0.77 -9.34
CA ASN A 136 -0.64 -0.34 -8.29
C ASN A 136 -0.67 -1.23 -7.03
N LEU A 137 -1.45 -2.32 -7.08
CA LEU A 137 -1.57 -3.31 -6.03
C LEU A 137 -0.95 -4.61 -6.53
N LEU A 138 0.24 -4.92 -6.02
CA LEU A 138 0.98 -6.14 -6.33
C LEU A 138 0.70 -7.22 -5.29
N PHE A 139 0.74 -8.47 -5.72
CA PHE A 139 0.65 -9.64 -4.87
C PHE A 139 1.87 -10.52 -5.11
N ASP A 140 2.60 -10.84 -4.04
CA ASP A 140 3.74 -11.76 -4.11
C ASP A 140 3.28 -13.23 -4.14
N ASN A 141 4.22 -14.12 -4.43
CA ASN A 141 4.00 -15.57 -4.52
C ASN A 141 3.73 -16.27 -3.17
N VAL A 142 3.67 -15.53 -2.05
CA VAL A 142 3.28 -16.05 -0.74
C VAL A 142 2.05 -15.33 -0.18
N GLY A 143 1.34 -14.56 -1.01
CA GLY A 143 0.05 -13.95 -0.71
C GLY A 143 0.12 -12.55 -0.07
N ARG A 144 1.28 -11.90 -0.01
CA ARG A 144 1.39 -10.53 0.53
C ARG A 144 0.96 -9.49 -0.50
N LEU A 145 0.29 -8.46 -0.02
CA LEU A 145 0.01 -7.24 -0.74
C LEU A 145 1.21 -6.27 -0.67
N VAL A 146 1.58 -5.70 -1.80
CA VAL A 146 2.60 -4.64 -1.91
C VAL A 146 2.02 -3.49 -2.73
N HIS A 147 1.98 -2.29 -2.15
CA HIS A 147 1.60 -1.08 -2.91
C HIS A 147 2.82 -0.52 -3.62
N ILE A 148 2.67 -0.15 -4.89
CA ILE A 148 3.68 0.53 -5.71
C ILE A 148 3.15 1.85 -6.26
N ASP A 149 4.05 2.68 -6.80
CA ASP A 149 3.76 3.96 -7.43
C ASP A 149 3.12 4.96 -6.46
N PHE A 150 3.93 5.78 -5.80
CA PHE A 150 3.49 6.79 -4.84
C PHE A 150 3.60 8.22 -5.41
N GLY A 151 3.53 8.35 -6.73
CA GLY A 151 3.61 9.64 -7.45
C GLY A 151 2.52 10.66 -7.09
N PHE A 152 1.49 10.25 -6.33
CA PHE A 152 0.43 11.13 -5.83
C PHE A 152 0.16 10.89 -4.34
N ILE A 153 0.84 11.62 -3.46
CA ILE A 153 0.67 11.55 -2.00
C ILE A 153 0.36 12.92 -1.40
N LEU A 154 -0.07 12.93 -0.14
CA LEU A 154 -0.43 14.12 0.63
C LEU A 154 -1.52 14.96 -0.05
N GLU A 155 -1.15 16.11 -0.61
CA GLU A 155 -2.06 17.10 -1.21
C GLU A 155 -2.14 17.01 -2.74
N THR A 156 -1.31 16.16 -3.39
CA THR A 156 -1.35 15.97 -4.85
C THR A 156 -2.38 14.92 -5.23
N SER A 157 -3.17 15.20 -6.28
CA SER A 157 -4.14 14.27 -6.85
C SER A 157 -4.02 14.25 -8.38
N PRO A 158 -4.20 13.08 -9.03
CA PRO A 158 -4.29 13.01 -10.48
C PRO A 158 -5.43 13.91 -11.01
N GLY A 159 -5.18 14.63 -12.11
CA GLY A 159 -6.25 15.34 -12.84
C GLY A 159 -6.84 16.60 -12.17
N GLY A 160 -6.22 17.15 -11.12
CA GLY A 160 -6.59 18.47 -10.59
C GLY A 160 -7.86 18.50 -9.71
N ASN A 161 -7.76 17.99 -8.48
CA ASN A 161 -8.80 18.01 -7.44
C ASN A 161 -10.05 17.18 -7.75
N MET A 162 -9.88 16.05 -8.43
CA MET A 162 -10.85 14.97 -8.35
C MET A 162 -10.94 14.46 -6.90
N ARG A 163 -11.93 14.95 -6.13
CA ARG A 163 -12.29 14.50 -4.76
C ARG A 163 -12.95 13.11 -4.76
N PHE A 164 -12.39 12.15 -5.50
CA PHE A 164 -13.09 10.89 -5.80
C PHE A 164 -13.01 9.84 -4.68
N GLU A 165 -12.08 9.97 -3.73
CA GLU A 165 -11.94 8.98 -2.64
C GLU A 165 -12.04 9.60 -1.24
N SER A 166 -13.21 9.45 -0.62
CA SER A 166 -13.45 9.69 0.82
C SER A 166 -12.91 8.61 1.77
N ALA A 167 -12.49 7.43 1.28
CA ALA A 167 -11.92 6.39 2.14
C ALA A 167 -10.41 6.58 2.27
N HIS A 168 -9.87 6.31 3.46
CA HIS A 168 -8.46 6.53 3.77
C HIS A 168 -7.51 5.49 3.16
N PHE A 169 -8.05 4.33 2.77
CA PHE A 169 -7.32 3.30 2.03
C PHE A 169 -8.31 2.46 1.20
N LYS A 170 -7.79 1.77 0.19
CA LYS A 170 -8.57 0.89 -0.68
C LYS A 170 -8.72 -0.49 -0.07
N LEU A 171 -9.95 -0.96 0.02
CA LEU A 171 -10.31 -2.31 0.42
C LEU A 171 -11.35 -2.82 -0.56
N SER A 172 -10.92 -3.34 -1.71
CA SER A 172 -11.85 -3.76 -2.77
C SER A 172 -12.75 -4.90 -2.29
N HIS A 173 -13.91 -5.08 -2.96
CA HIS A 173 -14.82 -6.18 -2.63
C HIS A 173 -14.11 -7.55 -2.61
N GLU A 174 -13.24 -7.83 -3.57
CA GLU A 174 -12.49 -9.09 -3.62
C GLU A 174 -11.50 -9.24 -2.46
N MET A 175 -10.88 -8.14 -2.02
CA MET A 175 -10.03 -8.13 -0.82
C MET A 175 -10.88 -8.41 0.43
N THR A 176 -12.10 -7.85 0.50
CA THR A 176 -13.01 -8.13 1.62
C THR A 176 -13.42 -9.60 1.69
N GLN A 177 -13.51 -10.33 0.57
CA GLN A 177 -13.81 -11.76 0.59
C GLN A 177 -12.67 -12.58 1.24
N LEU A 178 -11.41 -12.15 1.09
CA LEU A 178 -10.27 -12.78 1.77
C LEU A 178 -10.18 -12.39 3.26
N LEU A 179 -10.51 -11.15 3.61
CA LEU A 179 -10.47 -10.66 5.00
C LEU A 179 -11.66 -11.12 5.83
N ASP A 180 -12.84 -11.13 5.22
CA ASP A 180 -14.11 -11.45 5.86
C ASP A 180 -14.98 -12.38 4.99
N PRO A 181 -14.70 -13.68 5.00
CA PRO A 181 -15.54 -14.66 4.30
C PRO A 181 -17.00 -14.65 4.77
N SER A 182 -17.29 -14.10 5.95
CA SER A 182 -18.65 -14.01 6.50
C SER A 182 -19.49 -12.87 5.92
N GLY A 183 -18.84 -11.85 5.33
CA GLY A 183 -19.49 -10.66 4.79
C GLY A 183 -20.11 -9.71 5.83
N VAL A 184 -20.06 -10.04 7.14
CA VAL A 184 -20.77 -9.33 8.22
C VAL A 184 -19.84 -8.68 9.26
N MET A 185 -18.55 -8.58 8.96
CA MET A 185 -17.51 -7.99 9.81
C MET A 185 -17.38 -8.67 11.19
N LYS A 186 -17.56 -10.00 11.23
CA LYS A 186 -17.49 -10.79 12.47
C LYS A 186 -16.57 -12.01 12.39
N SER A 187 -15.97 -12.29 11.23
CA SER A 187 -15.00 -13.38 11.10
C SER A 187 -13.74 -13.13 11.94
N GLU A 188 -13.08 -14.21 12.33
CA GLU A 188 -11.81 -14.12 13.05
C GLU A 188 -10.74 -13.38 12.25
N THR A 189 -10.67 -13.64 10.94
CA THR A 189 -9.75 -12.97 10.01
C THR A 189 -9.99 -11.46 9.93
N TRP A 190 -11.24 -11.02 9.94
CA TRP A 190 -11.59 -9.60 10.00
C TRP A 190 -11.13 -8.96 11.31
N LEU A 191 -11.42 -9.62 12.45
CA LEU A 191 -11.00 -9.13 13.76
C LEU A 191 -9.48 -9.06 13.88
N GLN A 192 -8.76 -10.02 13.29
CA GLN A 192 -7.30 -10.01 13.21
C GLN A 192 -6.79 -8.82 12.38
N PHE A 193 -7.37 -8.58 11.19
CA PHE A 193 -7.04 -7.42 10.35
C PHE A 193 -7.23 -6.10 11.11
N VAL A 194 -8.40 -5.89 11.71
CA VAL A 194 -8.69 -4.66 12.48
C VAL A 194 -7.75 -4.53 13.68
N SER A 195 -7.46 -5.62 14.39
CA SER A 195 -6.51 -5.62 15.52
C SER A 195 -5.11 -5.18 15.09
N LEU A 196 -4.62 -5.68 13.95
CA LEU A 196 -3.32 -5.30 13.39
C LEU A 196 -3.29 -3.84 12.94
N CYS A 197 -4.34 -3.36 12.27
CA CYS A 197 -4.52 -1.96 11.89
C CYS A 197 -4.46 -1.03 13.11
N VAL A 198 -5.19 -1.36 14.18
CA VAL A 198 -5.20 -0.57 15.43
C VAL A 198 -3.80 -0.57 16.07
N LYS A 199 -3.17 -1.73 16.20
CA LYS A 199 -1.82 -1.84 16.79
C LYS A 199 -0.79 -1.04 15.98
N GLY A 200 -0.81 -1.18 14.65
CA GLY A 200 0.07 -0.44 13.75
C GLY A 200 -0.14 1.07 13.84
N TYR A 201 -1.40 1.53 13.83
CA TYR A 201 -1.72 2.94 13.96
C TYR A 201 -1.26 3.53 15.29
N LEU A 202 -1.52 2.83 16.41
CA LEU A 202 -1.06 3.27 17.73
C LEU A 202 0.48 3.28 17.83
N ALA A 203 1.15 2.30 17.25
CA ALA A 203 2.62 2.28 17.18
C ALA A 203 3.13 3.49 16.38
N ALA A 204 2.60 3.75 15.19
CA ALA A 204 2.98 4.90 14.38
C ALA A 204 2.74 6.24 15.11
N ARG A 205 1.62 6.37 15.84
CA ARG A 205 1.31 7.58 16.63
C ARG A 205 2.35 7.87 17.70
N ARG A 206 2.91 6.86 18.36
CA ARG A 206 3.96 7.04 19.38
C ARG A 206 5.25 7.63 18.79
N TYR A 207 5.50 7.42 17.50
CA TYR A 207 6.66 7.93 16.76
C TYR A 207 6.29 9.03 15.76
N MET A 208 5.12 9.66 15.93
CA MET A 208 4.56 10.68 15.04
C MET A 208 5.57 11.78 14.70
N ASP A 209 6.26 12.35 15.68
CA ASP A 209 7.18 13.47 15.45
C ASP A 209 8.35 13.08 14.53
N GLY A 210 8.87 11.86 14.64
CA GLY A 210 9.92 11.36 13.75
C GLY A 210 9.45 11.25 12.30
N ILE A 211 8.22 10.75 12.10
CA ILE A 211 7.60 10.64 10.78
C ILE A 211 7.33 12.04 10.20
N ILE A 212 6.75 12.95 10.99
CA ILE A 212 6.46 14.32 10.58
C ILE A 212 7.75 15.06 10.21
N ASN A 213 8.80 14.96 11.04
CA ASN A 213 10.08 15.63 10.78
C ASN A 213 10.72 15.13 9.49
N THR A 214 10.60 13.82 9.19
CA THR A 214 11.08 13.25 7.92
C THR A 214 10.43 13.91 6.72
N VAL A 215 9.11 14.08 6.76
CA VAL A 215 8.35 14.76 5.68
C VAL A 215 8.66 16.26 5.64
N MET A 216 8.80 16.89 6.82
CA MET A 216 9.06 18.32 6.95
C MET A 216 10.41 18.74 6.35
N MET A 217 11.44 17.88 6.41
CA MET A 217 12.74 18.16 5.78
C MET A 217 12.65 18.34 4.26
N MET A 218 11.60 17.83 3.62
CA MET A 218 11.40 17.93 2.17
C MET A 218 10.46 19.07 1.77
N LEU A 219 9.98 19.90 2.72
CA LEU A 219 8.97 20.93 2.45
C LEU A 219 9.38 21.91 1.33
N ASP A 220 10.64 22.35 1.35
CA ASP A 220 11.20 23.32 0.39
C ASP A 220 11.82 22.67 -0.86
N SER A 221 11.60 21.37 -1.08
CA SER A 221 12.18 20.61 -2.21
C SER A 221 11.57 20.95 -3.59
N GLY A 222 10.48 21.73 -3.60
CA GLY A 222 9.70 22.03 -4.80
C GLY A 222 8.80 20.89 -5.27
N LEU A 223 8.54 19.87 -4.44
CA LEU A 223 7.67 18.76 -4.81
C LEU A 223 6.18 19.18 -4.91
N PRO A 224 5.42 18.61 -5.86
CA PRO A 224 3.99 18.89 -6.01
C PRO A 224 3.17 18.61 -4.74
N CYS A 225 3.55 17.61 -3.94
CA CYS A 225 2.87 17.25 -2.69
C CYS A 225 2.92 18.33 -1.60
N PHE A 226 3.81 19.32 -1.76
CA PHE A 226 3.91 20.48 -0.87
C PHE A 226 3.36 21.78 -1.47
N SER A 227 2.95 21.76 -2.74
CA SER A 227 2.61 22.99 -3.49
C SER A 227 1.27 23.63 -3.09
N ARG A 228 0.45 22.96 -2.27
CA ARG A 228 -0.90 23.42 -1.88
C ARG A 228 -1.22 23.05 -0.45
N GLY A 229 -2.07 23.86 0.19
CA GLY A 229 -2.63 23.55 1.50
C GLY A 229 -1.61 23.58 2.64
N ASP A 230 -1.87 22.77 3.67
CA ASP A 230 -0.98 22.57 4.82
C ASP A 230 -0.65 21.06 4.95
N PRO A 231 0.27 20.53 4.11
CA PRO A 231 0.57 19.10 4.06
C PRO A 231 1.06 18.56 5.41
N ILE A 232 1.86 19.34 6.14
CA ILE A 232 2.43 18.95 7.43
C ILE A 232 1.36 18.97 8.52
N GLY A 233 0.55 20.03 8.61
CA GLY A 233 -0.54 20.07 9.57
C GLY A 233 -1.63 19.04 9.25
N ASN A 234 -1.88 18.74 7.98
CA ASN A 234 -2.81 17.68 7.57
C ASN A 234 -2.26 16.29 7.90
N LEU A 235 -0.96 16.04 7.69
CA LEU A 235 -0.31 14.80 8.14
C LEU A 235 -0.42 14.67 9.67
N ARG A 236 -0.14 15.73 10.42
CA ARG A 236 -0.28 15.76 11.89
C ARG A 236 -1.71 15.46 12.33
N LYS A 237 -2.72 16.04 11.67
CA LYS A 237 -4.14 15.75 11.95
C LYS A 237 -4.50 14.28 11.74
N ARG A 238 -3.90 13.59 10.76
CA ARG A 238 -4.15 12.15 10.52
C ARG A 238 -3.67 11.27 11.68
N PHE A 239 -2.72 11.73 12.49
CA PHE A 239 -2.31 11.07 13.73
C PHE A 239 -3.22 11.37 14.92
N HIS A 240 -4.11 12.36 14.83
CA HIS A 240 -5.00 12.77 15.92
C HIS A 240 -4.27 12.92 17.28
N PRO A 241 -3.26 13.80 17.40
CA PRO A 241 -2.47 13.94 18.64
C PRO A 241 -3.31 14.35 19.86
N GLU A 242 -4.47 14.96 19.64
CA GLU A 242 -5.42 15.34 20.66
C GLU A 242 -6.16 14.16 21.31
N MET A 243 -6.20 13.00 20.63
CA MET A 243 -6.92 11.81 21.10
C MET A 243 -6.09 10.98 22.09
N SER A 244 -6.74 10.43 23.10
CA SER A 244 -6.19 9.34 23.92
C SER A 244 -5.92 8.08 23.08
N GLU A 245 -5.12 7.14 23.58
CA GLU A 245 -4.90 5.85 22.89
C GLU A 245 -6.21 5.09 22.63
N ARG A 246 -7.17 5.17 23.56
CA ARG A 246 -8.49 4.52 23.41
C ARG A 246 -9.31 5.17 22.30
N GLU A 247 -9.33 6.50 22.22
CA GLU A 247 -10.04 7.23 21.18
C GLU A 247 -9.42 6.97 19.80
N ALA A 248 -8.09 6.98 19.72
CA ALA A 248 -7.36 6.69 18.49
C ALA A 248 -7.55 5.23 18.02
N ALA A 249 -7.65 4.28 18.96
CA ALA A 249 -8.01 2.90 18.63
C ALA A 249 -9.42 2.82 18.01
N ASN A 250 -10.40 3.48 18.63
CA ASN A 250 -11.76 3.55 18.10
C ASN A 250 -11.84 4.26 16.74
N PHE A 251 -11.03 5.31 16.55
CA PHE A 251 -10.88 5.97 15.25
C PHE A 251 -10.40 4.99 14.19
N MET A 252 -9.32 4.24 14.45
CA MET A 252 -8.79 3.28 13.46
C MET A 252 -9.78 2.15 13.15
N ILE A 253 -10.55 1.68 14.14
CA ILE A 253 -11.64 0.71 13.92
C ILE A 253 -12.67 1.28 12.94
N ARG A 254 -13.12 2.53 13.14
CA ARG A 254 -14.08 3.18 12.23
C ARG A 254 -13.50 3.34 10.83
N VAL A 255 -12.24 3.74 10.71
CA VAL A 255 -11.55 3.86 9.41
C VAL A 255 -11.56 2.52 8.66
N CYS A 256 -11.36 1.39 9.35
CA CYS A 256 -11.45 0.06 8.73
C CYS A 256 -12.89 -0.26 8.28
N THR A 257 -13.88 0.00 9.12
CA THR A 257 -15.30 -0.24 8.81
C THR A 257 -15.78 0.63 7.64
N ASP A 258 -15.37 1.89 7.60
CA ASP A 258 -15.72 2.82 6.52
C ASP A 258 -15.11 2.37 5.19
N ALA A 259 -13.85 1.92 5.20
CA ALA A 259 -13.19 1.36 4.03
C ALA A 259 -13.90 0.10 3.52
N TYR A 260 -14.32 -0.80 4.43
CA TYR A 260 -15.09 -1.99 4.09
C TYR A 260 -16.41 -1.64 3.40
N ASN A 261 -17.24 -0.79 4.03
CA ASN A 261 -18.58 -0.47 3.52
C ASN A 261 -18.53 0.29 2.18
N LYS A 262 -17.52 1.13 1.97
CA LYS A 262 -17.47 1.98 0.77
C LYS A 262 -17.36 1.18 -0.52
N TRP A 263 -16.60 0.09 -0.50
CA TRP A 263 -16.28 -0.70 -1.69
C TRP A 263 -17.15 -1.95 -1.83
N THR A 264 -17.95 -2.29 -0.81
CA THR A 264 -19.00 -3.32 -0.90
C THR A 264 -20.35 -2.77 -1.37
N THR A 265 -20.55 -1.46 -1.27
CA THR A 265 -21.75 -0.79 -1.82
C THR A 265 -21.50 -0.44 -3.30
N ALA A 266 -22.55 -0.40 -4.14
CA ALA A 266 -22.57 -0.29 -5.62
C ALA A 266 -21.73 0.81 -6.33
N GLY A 267 -20.80 1.48 -5.66
CA GLY A 267 -19.81 2.38 -6.28
C GLY A 267 -18.72 1.66 -7.09
N TYR A 268 -18.60 0.34 -6.98
CA TYR A 268 -17.63 -0.49 -7.71
C TYR A 268 -17.75 -0.32 -9.23
N ASP A 269 -18.97 -0.43 -9.77
CA ASP A 269 -19.21 -0.36 -11.23
C ASP A 269 -18.96 1.05 -11.77
N LEU A 270 -19.35 2.08 -11.01
CA LEU A 270 -19.21 3.47 -11.44
C LEU A 270 -17.74 3.94 -11.41
N ILE A 271 -16.96 3.52 -10.42
CA ILE A 271 -15.56 3.93 -10.29
C ILE A 271 -14.66 3.18 -11.29
N GLN A 272 -14.89 1.89 -11.54
CA GLN A 272 -14.17 1.18 -12.61
C GLN A 272 -14.48 1.75 -13.99
N TYR A 273 -15.76 2.04 -14.28
CA TYR A 273 -16.17 2.66 -15.53
C TYR A 273 -15.44 3.99 -15.79
N ILE A 274 -15.32 4.82 -14.76
CA ILE A 274 -14.62 6.11 -14.86
C ILE A 274 -13.10 5.94 -14.96
N GLN A 275 -12.51 4.98 -14.24
CA GLN A 275 -11.05 4.75 -14.23
C GLN A 275 -10.53 4.03 -15.47
N GLN A 276 -11.34 3.16 -16.11
CA GLN A 276 -10.91 2.36 -17.26
C GLN A 276 -11.20 3.00 -18.62
N GLY A 277 -11.96 4.10 -18.68
CA GLY A 277 -12.14 4.88 -19.90
C GLY A 277 -12.63 4.08 -21.12
N ILE A 278 -13.45 3.05 -20.91
CA ILE A 278 -14.01 2.26 -22.01
C ILE A 278 -15.27 2.98 -22.50
N GLU A 279 -15.13 3.75 -23.58
CA GLU A 279 -16.28 4.15 -24.39
C GLU A 279 -16.97 2.92 -24.97
N LYS A 280 -18.31 2.91 -24.95
CA LYS A 280 -19.14 1.90 -25.62
C LYS A 280 -18.91 1.89 -27.12
#